data_AF-A0A2N2VDP9-F1
#
_entry.id   AF-A0A2N2VDP9-F1
#
_cell.length_a   1.000
_cell.length_b   1.000
_cell.length_c   1.000
_cell.angle_alpha   90.00
_cell.angle_beta   90.00
_cell.angle_gamma   90.00
#
_symmetry.space_group_name_H-M   'P 1'
#
loop_
_entity.id
_entity.type
_entity.pdbx_description
1 polymer ?
#
loop_
_entity_poly.entity_id
_entity_poly.type
_entity_poly.pdbx_seq_one_letter_code
_entity_poly.pdbx_strand_id
1 'polypeptide(L)'
;MHAFVWDQRYETGIDTVDTPLRQLVDSVNQLGQLRESAEDPAGAARPTRLPDLLQDAHRHFTEVAEQNRNLAARLEETQNQLMQSEKMAAIGQLAAGVAHEINNPVGFVNSNLGTLKLYTGHLLDVITAYETGDPALIASARQQADLAFLRDDLPTLIHESQEGLGRVTRIVQDLKDFSHVDEAEQQEADLNAGIESTLNVVWNEIKYKAEVIRELGDIPAVRCVPAQINQVFMNLLVNAAQAIEKRGRIILRSGQDNGFVWCEVEDNGKGMSAEVQQRIFEPFFTTKPVGKGTGLGLSLSHDIIVKKHGGRLEVRSTPGAGSCFRLSLPVDAGS
;
A
#
# COMPACT_ATOMS: atom_id res chain seq x y z
N MET A 1 35.33 -39.84 25.35
CA MET A 1 34.41 -38.94 24.63
C MET A 1 34.17 -39.55 23.27
N HIS A 2 32.92 -39.87 22.91
CA HIS A 2 32.63 -40.38 21.56
C HIS A 2 33.01 -39.31 20.53
N ALA A 3 33.74 -39.72 19.48
CA ALA A 3 34.05 -38.84 18.36
C ALA A 3 32.76 -38.30 17.74
N PHE A 4 32.67 -36.99 17.54
CA PHE A 4 31.62 -36.37 16.77
C PHE A 4 31.74 -36.83 15.32
N VAL A 5 30.77 -37.59 14.84
CA VAL A 5 30.75 -38.05 13.45
C VAL A 5 29.92 -37.06 12.64
N TRP A 6 30.55 -36.41 11.66
CA TRP A 6 29.84 -35.66 10.64
C TRP A 6 29.03 -36.64 9.78
N ASP A 7 27.70 -36.49 9.77
CA ASP A 7 26.81 -37.31 8.94
C ASP A 7 25.89 -36.44 8.06
N GLN A 8 25.14 -37.10 7.16
CA GLN A 8 24.26 -36.45 6.17
C GLN A 8 23.22 -35.49 6.76
N ARG A 9 22.90 -35.59 8.05
CA ARG A 9 21.96 -34.67 8.72
C ARG A 9 22.53 -33.27 8.92
N TYR A 10 23.84 -33.09 8.77
CA TYR A 10 24.54 -31.82 8.89
C TYR A 10 25.00 -31.25 7.53
N GLU A 11 24.81 -32.00 6.43
CA GLU A 11 25.10 -31.52 5.09
C GLU A 11 24.00 -30.59 4.59
N THR A 12 24.39 -29.35 4.30
CA THR A 12 23.51 -28.33 3.72
C THR A 12 23.49 -28.40 2.20
N GLY A 13 24.44 -29.13 1.59
CA GLY A 13 24.62 -29.19 0.13
C GLY A 13 25.35 -27.97 -0.43
N ILE A 14 25.86 -27.12 0.44
CA ILE A 14 26.58 -25.90 0.10
C ILE A 14 28.04 -26.10 0.53
N ASP A 15 28.93 -26.38 -0.42
CA ASP A 15 30.33 -26.72 -0.14
C ASP A 15 31.07 -25.66 0.70
N THR A 16 30.70 -24.38 0.54
CA THR A 16 31.28 -23.26 1.31
C THR A 16 30.84 -23.24 2.78
N VAL A 17 29.79 -23.96 3.15
CA VAL A 17 29.28 -24.10 4.52
C VAL A 17 29.66 -25.47 5.11
N ASP A 18 29.57 -26.52 4.30
CA ASP A 18 29.80 -27.90 4.74
C ASP A 18 31.30 -28.19 4.95
N THR A 19 32.19 -27.62 4.13
CA THR A 19 33.64 -27.85 4.23
C THR A 19 34.24 -27.29 5.52
N PRO A 20 33.97 -26.02 5.92
CA PRO A 20 34.49 -25.47 7.17
C PRO A 20 33.94 -26.17 8.42
N LEU A 21 32.65 -26.55 8.40
CA LEU A 21 32.03 -27.23 9.54
C LEU A 21 32.59 -28.64 9.77
N ARG A 22 32.87 -29.39 8.69
CA ARG A 22 33.59 -30.67 8.76
C ARG A 22 34.97 -30.52 9.39
N GLN A 23 35.74 -29.52 8.96
CA GLN A 23 37.07 -29.23 9.52
C GLN A 23 37.00 -28.89 11.01
N LEU A 24 35.98 -28.14 11.44
CA LEU A 24 35.73 -27.80 12.84
C LEU A 24 35.43 -29.03 13.70
N VAL A 25 34.60 -29.96 13.19
CA VAL A 25 34.32 -31.24 13.84
C VAL A 25 35.59 -32.09 13.96
N ASP A 26 36.42 -32.12 12.92
CA ASP A 26 37.70 -32.84 12.95
C ASP A 26 38.67 -32.25 13.98
N SER A 27 38.77 -30.91 14.08
CA SER A 27 39.58 -30.25 15.10
C SER A 27 39.09 -30.53 16.53
N VAL A 28 37.76 -30.54 16.75
CA VAL A 28 37.16 -30.87 18.05
C VAL A 28 37.43 -32.34 18.43
N ASN A 29 37.35 -33.26 17.47
CA ASN A 29 37.66 -34.67 17.67
C ASN A 29 39.14 -34.88 18.03
N GLN A 30 40.05 -34.19 17.34
CA GLN A 30 41.48 -34.23 17.65
C GLN A 30 41.78 -33.68 19.06
N LEU A 31 41.09 -32.59 19.46
CA LEU A 31 41.18 -32.06 20.83
C LEU A 31 40.69 -33.05 21.88
N GLY A 32 39.59 -33.76 21.60
CA GLY A 32 39.06 -34.83 22.47
C GLY A 32 40.06 -35.97 22.67
N GLN A 33 40.68 -36.44 21.59
CA GLN A 33 41.70 -37.51 21.62
C GLN A 33 42.98 -37.08 22.36
N LEU A 34 43.42 -35.83 22.20
CA LEU A 34 44.56 -35.26 22.92
C LEU A 34 44.30 -35.14 24.43
N ARG A 35 43.04 -34.95 24.84
CA ARG A 35 42.66 -34.88 26.25
C ARG A 35 42.65 -36.26 26.91
N GLU A 36 42.15 -37.28 26.21
CA GLU A 36 42.16 -38.67 26.69
C GLU A 36 43.59 -39.25 26.80
N SER A 37 44.47 -38.88 25.87
CA SER A 37 45.88 -39.31 25.90
C SER A 37 46.74 -38.56 26.95
N ALA A 38 46.23 -37.48 27.54
CA ALA A 38 46.89 -36.75 28.63
C ALA A 38 46.55 -37.29 30.04
N GLU A 39 45.64 -38.25 30.18
CA GLU A 39 45.24 -38.87 31.46
C GLU A 39 46.09 -40.13 31.84
N ASP A 40 47.07 -40.51 31.01
CA ASP A 40 47.98 -41.65 31.29
C ASP A 40 49.17 -41.19 32.18
N PRO A 41 49.48 -41.82 33.36
CA PRO A 41 50.40 -41.25 34.36
C PRO A 41 51.90 -41.29 34.00
N ALA A 42 52.28 -41.82 32.85
CA ALA A 42 53.68 -42.02 32.47
C ALA A 42 54.20 -40.89 31.55
N GLY A 43 54.63 -39.79 32.19
CA GLY A 43 55.50 -38.73 31.69
C GLY A 43 55.91 -38.72 30.21
N ALA A 44 55.04 -38.21 29.33
CA ALA A 44 55.43 -37.73 28.00
C ALA A 44 54.74 -36.38 27.72
N ALA A 45 55.56 -35.37 27.41
CA ALA A 45 55.28 -34.02 26.92
C ALA A 45 53.83 -33.48 27.01
N ARG A 46 53.62 -32.40 27.79
CA ARG A 46 52.46 -31.49 27.65
C ARG A 46 52.15 -31.29 26.17
N PRO A 47 50.89 -31.42 25.71
CA PRO A 47 50.58 -31.23 24.30
C PRO A 47 50.77 -29.75 23.94
N THR A 48 51.93 -29.41 23.37
CA THR A 48 52.31 -28.08 22.90
C THR A 48 51.39 -27.54 21.79
N ARG A 49 50.46 -28.36 21.28
CA ARG A 49 49.56 -28.10 20.16
C ARG A 49 48.16 -27.59 20.56
N LEU A 50 47.80 -27.60 21.85
CA LEU A 50 46.46 -27.16 22.30
C LEU A 50 46.19 -25.66 22.04
N PRO A 51 47.15 -24.74 22.27
CA PRO A 51 46.98 -23.32 21.93
C PRO A 51 46.82 -23.12 20.43
N ASP A 52 47.61 -23.82 19.61
CA ASP A 52 47.56 -23.73 18.15
C ASP A 52 46.19 -24.17 17.60
N LEU A 53 45.64 -25.27 18.12
CA LEU A 53 44.31 -25.78 17.72
C LEU A 53 43.17 -24.84 18.11
N LEU A 54 43.24 -24.21 19.30
CA LEU A 54 42.26 -23.21 19.72
C LEU A 54 42.35 -21.94 18.85
N GLN A 55 43.55 -21.55 18.48
CA GLN A 55 43.81 -20.38 17.64
C GLN A 55 43.33 -20.61 16.21
N ASP A 56 43.53 -21.82 15.67
CA ASP A 56 43.01 -22.24 14.37
C ASP A 56 41.47 -22.31 14.37
N ALA A 57 40.85 -22.92 15.39
CA ALA A 57 39.39 -22.97 15.51
C ALA A 57 38.77 -21.57 15.64
N HIS A 58 39.40 -20.68 16.41
CA HIS A 58 38.94 -19.30 16.55
C HIS A 58 39.06 -18.51 15.23
N ARG A 59 40.16 -18.69 14.49
CA ARG A 59 40.33 -18.09 13.15
C ARG A 59 39.21 -18.53 12.22
N HIS A 60 38.95 -19.84 12.13
CA HIS A 60 37.88 -20.39 11.29
C HIS A 60 36.49 -19.88 11.68
N PHE A 61 36.18 -19.81 12.97
CA PHE A 61 34.89 -19.29 13.44
C PHE A 61 34.68 -17.82 13.05
N THR A 62 35.76 -17.03 13.12
CA THR A 62 35.73 -15.60 12.78
C THR A 62 35.55 -15.40 11.27
N GLU A 63 36.24 -16.18 10.46
CA GLU A 63 36.11 -16.17 8.99
C GLU A 63 34.67 -16.51 8.55
N VAL A 64 34.06 -17.55 9.12
CA VAL A 64 32.66 -17.94 8.81
C VAL A 64 31.68 -16.85 9.26
N ALA A 65 31.88 -16.24 10.43
CA ALA A 65 31.03 -15.16 10.93
C ALA A 65 31.13 -13.89 10.08
N GLU A 66 32.29 -13.61 9.49
CA GLU A 66 32.50 -12.49 8.57
C GLU A 66 31.89 -12.77 7.20
N GLN A 67 32.04 -13.98 6.67
CA GLN A 67 31.39 -14.42 5.44
C GLN A 67 29.87 -14.36 5.53
N ASN A 68 29.28 -14.82 6.64
CA ASN A 68 27.83 -14.76 6.85
C ASN A 68 27.31 -13.32 6.92
N ARG A 69 28.04 -12.40 7.56
CA ARG A 69 27.69 -10.97 7.59
C ARG A 69 27.75 -10.34 6.20
N ASN A 70 28.78 -10.67 5.43
CA ASN A 70 28.90 -10.18 4.05
C ASN A 70 27.80 -10.75 3.14
N LEU A 71 27.46 -12.03 3.28
CA LEU A 71 26.34 -12.64 2.54
C LEU A 71 25.01 -11.96 2.90
N ALA A 72 24.75 -11.73 4.19
CA ALA A 72 23.53 -11.07 4.65
C ALA A 72 23.39 -9.66 4.07
N ALA A 73 24.47 -8.87 4.12
CA ALA A 73 24.49 -7.52 3.53
C ALA A 73 24.28 -7.55 2.00
N ARG A 74 24.89 -8.52 1.30
CA ARG A 74 24.72 -8.69 -0.15
C ARG A 74 23.29 -9.12 -0.52
N LEU A 75 22.68 -9.97 0.31
CA LEU A 75 21.28 -10.40 0.17
C LEU A 75 20.33 -9.23 0.33
N GLU A 76 20.54 -8.39 1.35
CA GLU A 76 19.75 -7.19 1.60
C GLU A 76 19.88 -6.17 0.45
N GLU A 77 21.10 -5.93 -0.02
CA GLU A 77 21.36 -5.07 -1.19
C GLU A 77 20.67 -5.59 -2.46
N THR A 78 20.81 -6.89 -2.72
CA THR A 78 20.20 -7.53 -3.90
C THR A 78 18.68 -7.54 -3.81
N GLN A 79 18.10 -7.75 -2.62
CA GLN A 79 16.66 -7.64 -2.39
C GLN A 79 16.16 -6.21 -2.64
N ASN A 80 16.87 -5.19 -2.16
CA ASN A 80 16.52 -3.80 -2.40
C ASN A 80 16.58 -3.45 -3.90
N GLN A 81 17.60 -3.92 -4.61
CA GLN A 81 17.72 -3.73 -6.06
C GLN A 81 16.63 -4.47 -6.84
N LEU A 82 16.30 -5.70 -6.47
CA LEU A 82 15.20 -6.46 -7.07
C LEU A 82 13.85 -5.78 -6.84
N MET A 83 13.59 -5.32 -5.60
CA MET A 83 12.36 -4.60 -5.27
C MET A 83 12.25 -3.28 -6.05
N GLN A 84 13.36 -2.58 -6.25
CA GLN A 84 13.41 -1.36 -7.07
C GLN A 84 13.21 -1.66 -8.57
N SER A 85 13.78 -2.76 -9.06
CA SER A 85 13.60 -3.23 -10.45
C SER A 85 12.17 -3.70 -10.71
N GLU A 86 11.56 -4.43 -9.79
CA GLU A 86 10.14 -4.80 -9.85
C GLU A 86 9.23 -3.58 -9.79
N LYS A 87 9.55 -2.58 -8.96
CA LYS A 87 8.83 -1.29 -8.94
C LYS A 87 8.91 -0.61 -10.30
N MET A 88 10.08 -0.59 -10.95
CA MET A 88 10.25 -0.02 -12.29
C MET A 88 9.55 -0.83 -13.39
N ALA A 89 9.58 -2.16 -13.31
CA ALA A 89 8.87 -3.03 -14.25
C ALA A 89 7.34 -2.90 -14.10
N ALA A 90 6.83 -2.79 -12.87
CA ALA A 90 5.44 -2.51 -12.57
C ALA A 90 5.03 -1.12 -13.09
N ILE A 91 5.89 -0.10 -12.93
CA ILE A 91 5.68 1.23 -13.54
C ILE A 91 5.58 1.10 -15.07
N GLY A 92 6.45 0.30 -15.72
CA GLY A 92 6.45 0.10 -17.17
C GLY A 92 5.19 -0.59 -17.69
N GLN A 93 4.70 -1.63 -17.01
CA GLN A 93 3.44 -2.31 -17.36
C GLN A 93 2.21 -1.45 -17.07
N LEU A 94 2.21 -0.70 -15.96
CA LEU A 94 1.13 0.21 -15.61
C LEU A 94 1.10 1.45 -16.52
N ALA A 95 2.23 1.96 -17.01
CA ALA A 95 2.28 3.14 -17.87
C ALA A 95 1.45 2.99 -19.15
N ALA A 96 1.47 1.81 -19.78
CA ALA A 96 0.67 1.53 -20.96
C ALA A 96 -0.84 1.45 -20.64
N GLY A 97 -1.20 0.85 -19.51
CA GLY A 97 -2.59 0.77 -19.02
C GLY A 97 -3.14 2.13 -18.57
N VAL A 98 -2.33 2.90 -17.84
CA VAL A 98 -2.63 4.25 -17.37
C VAL A 98 -2.78 5.21 -18.55
N ALA A 99 -1.90 5.14 -19.55
CA ALA A 99 -2.05 5.94 -20.77
C ALA A 99 -3.40 5.64 -21.46
N HIS A 100 -3.78 4.38 -21.55
CA HIS A 100 -5.07 3.98 -22.11
C HIS A 100 -6.25 4.46 -21.25
N GLU A 101 -6.13 4.39 -19.92
CA GLU A 101 -7.17 4.83 -18.99
C GLU A 101 -7.29 6.36 -18.84
N ILE A 102 -6.24 7.12 -19.15
CA ILE A 102 -6.26 8.59 -19.26
C ILE A 102 -6.83 9.00 -20.62
N ASN A 103 -6.42 8.33 -21.70
CA ASN A 103 -6.87 8.68 -23.04
C ASN A 103 -8.38 8.52 -23.22
N ASN A 104 -9.00 7.56 -22.54
CA ASN A 104 -10.45 7.38 -22.58
C ASN A 104 -11.24 8.62 -22.10
N PRO A 105 -11.03 9.13 -20.87
CA PRO A 105 -11.65 10.36 -20.40
C PRO A 105 -11.26 11.61 -21.15
N VAL A 106 -10.02 11.73 -21.58
CA VAL A 106 -9.61 12.86 -22.45
C VAL A 106 -10.39 12.83 -23.77
N GLY A 107 -10.60 11.65 -24.35
CA GLY A 107 -11.33 11.47 -25.61
C GLY A 107 -12.78 11.93 -25.53
N PHE A 108 -13.53 11.50 -24.51
CA PHE A 108 -14.93 11.93 -24.37
C PHE A 108 -15.06 13.39 -23.95
N VAL A 109 -14.16 13.94 -23.12
CA VAL A 109 -14.12 15.38 -22.81
C VAL A 109 -13.91 16.19 -24.09
N ASN A 110 -12.98 15.77 -24.95
CA ASN A 110 -12.72 16.47 -26.20
C ASN A 110 -13.93 16.42 -27.17
N SER A 111 -14.61 15.28 -27.24
CA SER A 111 -15.86 15.14 -27.99
C SER A 111 -16.94 16.09 -27.46
N ASN A 112 -17.15 16.09 -26.14
CA ASN A 112 -18.16 16.90 -25.48
C ASN A 112 -17.89 18.40 -25.66
N LEU A 113 -16.63 18.85 -25.59
CA LEU A 113 -16.24 20.23 -25.90
C LEU A 113 -16.51 20.61 -27.36
N GLY A 114 -16.34 19.67 -28.29
CA GLY A 114 -16.72 19.85 -29.69
C GLY A 114 -18.21 20.11 -29.86
N THR A 115 -19.05 19.32 -29.20
CA THR A 115 -20.52 19.50 -29.18
C THR A 115 -20.90 20.81 -28.49
N LEU A 116 -20.27 21.14 -27.35
CA LEU A 116 -20.52 22.36 -26.59
C LEU A 116 -20.29 23.60 -27.46
N LYS A 117 -19.23 23.59 -28.29
CA LYS A 117 -18.93 24.67 -29.25
C LYS A 117 -20.08 24.88 -30.24
N LEU A 118 -20.66 23.81 -30.78
CA LEU A 118 -21.82 23.89 -31.68
C LEU A 118 -23.03 24.48 -30.95
N TYR A 119 -23.33 23.99 -29.75
CA TYR A 119 -24.46 24.47 -28.95
C TYR A 119 -24.33 25.94 -28.57
N THR A 120 -23.13 26.40 -28.21
CA THR A 120 -22.90 27.81 -27.96
C THR A 120 -23.14 28.69 -29.19
N GLY A 121 -22.83 28.21 -30.39
CA GLY A 121 -23.16 28.91 -31.63
C GLY A 121 -24.66 29.08 -31.80
N HIS A 122 -25.42 27.98 -31.67
CA HIS A 122 -26.89 28.02 -31.78
C HIS A 122 -27.53 28.92 -30.72
N LEU A 123 -27.01 28.92 -29.48
CA LEU A 123 -27.50 29.81 -28.44
C LEU A 123 -27.23 31.29 -28.75
N LEU A 124 -26.07 31.62 -29.32
CA LEU A 124 -25.76 32.99 -29.74
C LEU A 124 -26.67 33.45 -30.89
N ASP A 125 -27.01 32.57 -31.82
CA ASP A 125 -27.97 32.86 -32.90
C ASP A 125 -29.37 33.15 -32.34
N VAL A 126 -29.81 32.36 -31.34
CA VAL A 126 -31.07 32.59 -30.62
C VAL A 126 -31.05 33.94 -29.89
N ILE A 127 -29.96 34.27 -29.19
CA ILE A 127 -29.80 35.56 -28.49
C ILE A 127 -29.88 36.71 -29.50
N THR A 128 -29.17 36.60 -30.62
CA THR A 128 -29.18 37.61 -31.69
C THR A 128 -30.60 37.82 -32.23
N ALA A 129 -31.38 36.74 -32.40
CA ALA A 129 -32.79 36.86 -32.80
C ALA A 129 -33.63 37.61 -31.75
N TYR A 130 -33.40 37.38 -30.45
CA TYR A 130 -34.08 38.13 -29.38
C TYR A 130 -33.75 39.63 -29.41
N GLU A 131 -32.52 40.00 -29.77
CA GLU A 131 -32.10 41.41 -29.88
C GLU A 131 -32.85 42.17 -30.99
N THR A 132 -33.35 41.47 -32.02
CA THR A 132 -34.15 42.10 -33.09
C THR A 132 -35.55 42.51 -32.65
N GLY A 133 -36.10 41.87 -31.61
CA GLY A 133 -37.48 42.05 -31.18
C GLY A 133 -38.56 41.48 -32.12
N ASP A 134 -38.18 40.85 -33.24
CA ASP A 134 -39.13 40.27 -34.21
C ASP A 134 -39.61 38.87 -33.75
N PRO A 135 -40.91 38.69 -33.44
CA PRO A 135 -41.43 37.39 -32.99
C PRO A 135 -41.23 36.25 -34.00
N ALA A 136 -41.24 36.53 -35.30
CA ALA A 136 -41.08 35.51 -36.34
C ALA A 136 -39.63 35.00 -36.41
N LEU A 137 -38.65 35.91 -36.32
CA LEU A 137 -37.23 35.55 -36.28
C LEU A 137 -36.88 34.78 -35.00
N ILE A 138 -37.44 35.17 -33.86
CA ILE A 138 -37.24 34.47 -32.58
C ILE A 138 -37.80 33.04 -32.66
N ALA A 139 -39.03 32.86 -33.18
CA ALA A 139 -39.62 31.53 -33.31
C ALA A 139 -38.79 30.62 -34.22
N SER A 140 -38.33 31.15 -35.36
CA SER A 140 -37.47 30.42 -36.30
C SER A 140 -36.14 30.01 -35.67
N ALA A 141 -35.45 30.92 -35.01
CA ALA A 141 -34.16 30.64 -34.36
C ALA A 141 -34.30 29.60 -33.25
N ARG A 142 -35.35 29.68 -32.42
CA ARG A 142 -35.62 28.69 -31.36
C ARG A 142 -35.86 27.28 -31.91
N GLN A 143 -36.53 27.17 -33.06
CA GLN A 143 -36.79 25.90 -33.72
C GLN A 143 -35.54 25.33 -34.38
N GLN A 144 -34.78 26.16 -35.10
CA GLN A 144 -33.53 25.74 -35.76
C GLN A 144 -32.48 25.27 -34.75
N ALA A 145 -32.39 25.96 -33.61
CA ALA A 145 -31.48 25.59 -32.53
C ALA A 145 -31.97 24.40 -31.70
N ASP A 146 -33.21 23.92 -31.88
CA ASP A 146 -33.90 22.99 -30.97
C ASP A 146 -33.66 23.36 -29.49
N LEU A 147 -34.09 24.57 -29.12
CA LEU A 147 -33.74 25.17 -27.82
C LEU A 147 -34.18 24.31 -26.62
N ALA A 148 -35.23 23.49 -26.77
CA ALA A 148 -35.67 22.58 -25.73
C ALA A 148 -34.64 21.46 -25.49
N PHE A 149 -34.16 20.82 -26.56
CA PHE A 149 -33.12 19.81 -26.48
C PHE A 149 -31.82 20.36 -25.90
N LEU A 150 -31.35 21.52 -26.40
CA LEU A 150 -30.13 22.16 -25.89
C LEU A 150 -30.21 22.46 -24.39
N ARG A 151 -31.37 22.91 -23.89
CA ARG A 151 -31.57 23.21 -22.47
C ARG A 151 -31.39 21.99 -21.58
N ASP A 152 -31.78 20.81 -22.06
CA ASP A 152 -31.69 19.56 -21.31
C ASP A 152 -30.32 18.89 -21.48
N ASP A 153 -29.70 18.99 -22.66
CA ASP A 153 -28.44 18.31 -22.97
C ASP A 153 -27.19 19.07 -22.50
N LEU A 154 -27.20 20.41 -22.53
CA LEU A 154 -26.06 21.24 -22.10
C LEU A 154 -25.57 20.95 -20.67
N PRO A 155 -26.46 20.88 -19.65
CA PRO A 155 -26.03 20.54 -18.29
C PRO A 155 -25.39 19.15 -18.22
N THR A 156 -25.92 18.19 -18.97
CA THR A 156 -25.43 16.81 -19.03
C THR A 156 -24.02 16.76 -19.62
N LEU A 157 -23.79 17.40 -20.78
CA LEU A 157 -22.48 17.51 -21.42
C LEU A 157 -21.41 18.12 -20.50
N ILE A 158 -21.76 19.20 -19.79
CA ILE A 158 -20.84 19.87 -18.85
C ILE A 158 -20.53 18.93 -17.68
N HIS A 159 -21.54 18.27 -17.12
CA HIS A 159 -21.37 17.35 -16.01
C HIS A 159 -20.46 16.16 -16.37
N GLU A 160 -20.72 15.50 -17.50
CA GLU A 160 -19.90 14.38 -17.99
C GLU A 160 -18.45 14.80 -18.25
N SER A 161 -18.25 16.01 -18.80
CA SER A 161 -16.91 16.56 -19.04
C SER A 161 -16.15 16.80 -17.73
N GLN A 162 -16.84 17.31 -16.70
CA GLN A 162 -16.28 17.50 -15.36
C GLN A 162 -15.93 16.18 -14.69
N GLU A 163 -16.78 15.15 -14.80
CA GLU A 163 -16.48 13.81 -14.29
C GLU A 163 -15.25 13.19 -14.98
N GLY A 164 -15.13 13.38 -16.30
CA GLY A 164 -13.96 12.95 -17.06
C GLY A 164 -12.67 13.58 -16.58
N LEU A 165 -12.66 14.90 -16.42
CA LEU A 165 -11.50 15.62 -15.88
C LEU A 165 -11.17 15.17 -14.45
N GLY A 166 -12.17 15.00 -13.59
CA GLY A 166 -11.97 14.48 -12.23
C GLY A 166 -11.38 13.07 -12.20
N ARG A 167 -11.69 12.23 -13.19
CA ARG A 167 -11.05 10.91 -13.35
C ARG A 167 -9.59 11.03 -13.78
N VAL A 168 -9.26 11.93 -14.71
CA VAL A 168 -7.86 12.18 -15.11
C VAL A 168 -7.03 12.67 -13.93
N THR A 169 -7.55 13.63 -13.15
CA THR A 169 -6.88 14.15 -11.96
C THR A 169 -6.58 13.03 -10.95
N ARG A 170 -7.54 12.13 -10.69
CA ARG A 170 -7.33 10.98 -9.79
C ARG A 170 -6.23 10.04 -10.28
N ILE A 171 -6.24 9.67 -11.57
CA ILE A 171 -5.21 8.78 -12.13
C ILE A 171 -3.81 9.41 -12.02
N VAL A 172 -3.69 10.71 -12.29
CA VAL A 172 -2.41 11.44 -12.18
C VAL A 172 -1.97 11.54 -10.71
N GLN A 173 -2.91 11.76 -9.80
CA GLN A 173 -2.65 11.84 -8.36
C GLN A 173 -2.17 10.48 -7.82
N ASP A 174 -2.87 9.39 -8.16
CA ASP A 174 -2.47 8.02 -7.78
C ASP A 174 -1.05 7.68 -8.30
N LEU A 175 -0.71 8.12 -9.52
CA LEU A 175 0.61 7.95 -10.09
C LEU A 175 1.67 8.79 -9.35
N LYS A 176 1.33 10.03 -8.99
CA LYS A 176 2.20 10.94 -8.24
C LYS A 176 2.45 10.43 -6.83
N ASP A 177 1.40 9.97 -6.14
CA ASP A 177 1.49 9.44 -4.78
C ASP A 177 2.29 8.14 -4.74
N PHE A 178 2.21 7.30 -5.77
CA PHE A 178 3.07 6.12 -5.92
C PHE A 178 4.56 6.49 -6.16
N SER A 179 4.82 7.67 -6.73
CA SER A 179 6.17 8.16 -7.06
C SER A 179 6.85 8.96 -5.93
N HIS A 180 6.10 9.64 -5.06
CA HIS A 180 6.61 10.61 -4.08
C HIS A 180 6.52 10.13 -2.60
N VAL A 181 6.52 8.82 -2.36
CA VAL A 181 6.35 8.24 -1.02
C VAL A 181 7.45 8.65 -0.01
N ASP A 182 8.57 9.25 -0.43
CA ASP A 182 9.77 9.41 0.41
C ASP A 182 10.09 10.84 0.93
N GLU A 183 9.29 11.89 0.63
CA GLU A 183 9.65 13.29 0.99
C GLU A 183 8.78 14.00 2.05
N ALA A 184 7.77 13.37 2.63
CA ALA A 184 6.85 14.05 3.54
C ALA A 184 7.31 14.02 5.02
N GLU A 185 7.32 15.17 5.69
CA GLU A 185 7.82 15.35 7.06
C GLU A 185 6.85 14.85 8.15
N GLN A 186 7.41 14.37 9.25
CA GLN A 186 6.69 13.95 10.47
C GLN A 186 6.27 15.17 11.29
N GLN A 187 4.98 15.26 11.64
CA GLN A 187 4.43 16.34 12.46
C GLN A 187 3.33 15.82 13.41
N GLU A 188 3.05 16.56 14.48
CA GLU A 188 1.91 16.31 15.35
C GLU A 188 0.60 16.58 14.59
N ALA A 189 -0.28 15.59 14.53
CA ALA A 189 -1.54 15.71 13.80
C ALA A 189 -2.72 15.08 14.53
N ASP A 190 -3.88 15.71 14.39
CA ASP A 190 -5.16 15.19 14.85
C ASP A 190 -5.73 14.21 13.80
N LEU A 191 -5.85 12.94 14.19
CA LEU A 191 -6.39 11.89 13.32
C LEU A 191 -7.89 12.05 13.06
N ASN A 192 -8.67 12.60 14.01
CA ASN A 192 -10.08 12.88 13.79
C ASN A 192 -10.26 13.95 12.70
N ALA A 193 -9.42 15.00 12.72
CA ALA A 193 -9.41 16.01 11.67
C ALA A 193 -9.01 15.40 10.30
N GLY A 194 -8.06 14.47 10.28
CA GLY A 194 -7.68 13.69 9.10
C GLY A 194 -8.82 12.85 8.51
N ILE A 195 -9.56 12.14 9.37
CA ILE A 195 -10.76 11.37 8.97
C ILE A 195 -11.81 12.28 8.35
N GLU A 196 -12.17 13.39 9.01
CA GLU A 196 -13.21 14.30 8.52
C GLU A 196 -12.81 14.98 7.20
N SER A 197 -11.54 15.41 7.10
CA SER A 197 -10.99 15.95 5.85
C SER A 197 -11.12 14.96 4.71
N THR A 198 -10.71 13.71 4.94
CA THR A 198 -10.74 12.66 3.93
C THR A 198 -12.18 12.32 3.55
N LEU A 199 -13.07 12.20 4.54
CA LEU A 199 -14.49 11.91 4.34
C LEU A 199 -15.15 12.96 3.43
N ASN A 200 -14.82 14.23 3.59
CA ASN A 200 -15.33 15.30 2.73
C ASN A 200 -14.90 15.13 1.28
N VAL A 201 -13.68 14.66 1.03
CA VAL A 201 -13.17 14.41 -0.32
C VAL A 201 -13.91 13.25 -0.99
N VAL A 202 -14.13 12.14 -0.27
CA VAL A 202 -14.81 10.95 -0.81
C VAL A 202 -16.34 11.00 -0.70
N TRP A 203 -16.89 12.08 -0.15
CA TRP A 203 -18.31 12.16 0.18
C TRP A 203 -19.22 11.89 -1.03
N ASN A 204 -18.84 12.35 -2.23
CA ASN A 204 -19.63 12.12 -3.44
C ASN A 204 -19.73 10.64 -3.82
N GLU A 205 -18.72 9.82 -3.51
CA GLU A 205 -18.74 8.38 -3.75
C GLU A 205 -19.58 7.63 -2.70
N ILE A 206 -19.71 8.19 -1.49
CA ILE A 206 -20.35 7.56 -0.34
C ILE A 206 -21.83 7.96 -0.20
N LYS A 207 -22.18 9.24 -0.42
CA LYS A 207 -23.49 9.82 -0.03
C LYS A 207 -24.72 9.13 -0.62
N TYR A 208 -24.56 8.48 -1.76
CA TYR A 208 -25.66 7.74 -2.42
C TYR A 208 -25.68 6.24 -2.07
N LYS A 209 -24.60 5.73 -1.46
CA LYS A 209 -24.41 4.30 -1.15
C LYS A 209 -24.50 3.98 0.33
N ALA A 210 -24.06 4.86 1.22
CA ALA A 210 -24.01 4.55 2.64
C ALA A 210 -24.36 5.75 3.52
N GLU A 211 -24.99 5.45 4.66
CA GLU A 211 -25.06 6.36 5.79
C GLU A 211 -23.75 6.30 6.57
N VAL A 212 -23.21 7.47 6.95
CA VAL A 212 -21.96 7.55 7.72
C VAL A 212 -22.26 7.91 9.16
N ILE A 213 -21.93 7.01 10.08
CA ILE A 213 -22.08 7.20 11.52
C ILE A 213 -20.71 7.50 12.13
N ARG A 214 -20.65 8.57 12.92
CA ARG A 214 -19.42 9.04 13.57
C ARG A 214 -19.52 8.76 15.06
N GLU A 215 -18.60 7.94 15.55
CA GLU A 215 -18.41 7.59 16.95
C GLU A 215 -16.96 7.95 17.31
N LEU A 216 -16.57 9.21 17.04
CA LEU A 216 -15.21 9.70 17.25
C LEU A 216 -15.00 10.05 18.72
N GLY A 217 -14.01 9.42 19.34
CA GLY A 217 -13.60 9.71 20.71
C GLY A 217 -12.69 10.93 20.81
N ASP A 218 -12.46 11.39 22.04
CA ASP A 218 -11.42 12.36 22.34
C ASP A 218 -10.06 11.64 22.35
N ILE A 219 -9.19 11.99 21.39
CA ILE A 219 -7.90 11.34 21.16
C ILE A 219 -6.79 12.40 21.10
N PRO A 220 -5.59 12.12 21.64
CA PRO A 220 -4.45 13.02 21.54
C PRO A 220 -3.94 13.12 20.10
N ALA A 221 -3.19 14.19 19.83
CA ALA A 221 -2.41 14.29 18.61
C ALA A 221 -1.35 13.18 18.55
N VAL A 222 -1.03 12.76 17.32
CA VAL A 222 -0.03 11.72 17.06
C VAL A 222 1.00 12.26 16.07
N ARG A 223 2.27 11.95 16.33
CA ARG A 223 3.36 12.21 15.41
C ARG A 223 3.28 11.31 14.18
N CYS A 224 2.88 11.87 13.05
CA CYS A 224 2.75 11.13 11.80
C CYS A 224 3.03 12.03 10.59
N VAL A 225 3.01 11.44 9.39
CA VAL A 225 3.00 12.16 8.12
C VAL A 225 1.55 12.26 7.64
N PRO A 226 0.87 13.42 7.80
CA PRO A 226 -0.60 13.45 7.65
C PRO A 226 -1.08 13.16 6.24
N ALA A 227 -0.30 13.53 5.22
CA ALA A 227 -0.59 13.17 3.84
C ALA A 227 -0.66 11.64 3.64
N GLN A 228 0.28 10.89 4.24
CA GLN A 228 0.30 9.43 4.16
C GLN A 228 -0.85 8.82 4.96
N ILE A 229 -1.16 9.35 6.14
CA ILE A 229 -2.27 8.85 6.96
C ILE A 229 -3.63 9.13 6.28
N ASN A 230 -3.80 10.31 5.68
CA ASN A 230 -4.99 10.62 4.88
C ASN A 230 -5.12 9.68 3.67
N GLN A 231 -4.00 9.27 3.05
CA GLN A 231 -4.03 8.25 2.00
C GLN A 231 -4.54 6.90 2.52
N VAL A 232 -4.18 6.51 3.74
CA VAL A 232 -4.71 5.29 4.38
C VAL A 232 -6.22 5.42 4.59
N PHE A 233 -6.69 6.53 5.17
CA PHE A 233 -8.12 6.78 5.35
C PHE A 233 -8.88 6.76 4.01
N MET A 234 -8.31 7.38 2.97
CA MET A 234 -8.87 7.42 1.62
C MET A 234 -9.08 5.99 1.09
N ASN A 235 -8.05 5.16 1.17
CA ASN A 235 -8.10 3.77 0.73
C ASN A 235 -9.16 2.95 1.49
N LEU A 236 -9.23 3.11 2.81
CA LEU A 236 -10.19 2.39 3.66
C LEU A 236 -11.64 2.82 3.38
N LEU A 237 -11.91 4.12 3.29
CA LEU A 237 -13.24 4.67 3.02
C LEU A 237 -13.75 4.28 1.62
N VAL A 238 -12.90 4.36 0.60
CA VAL A 238 -13.23 3.95 -0.76
C VAL A 238 -13.50 2.44 -0.83
N ASN A 239 -12.68 1.63 -0.16
CA ASN A 239 -12.90 0.18 -0.10
C ASN A 239 -14.22 -0.17 0.61
N ALA A 240 -14.54 0.50 1.72
CA ALA A 240 -15.82 0.36 2.42
C ALA A 240 -17.00 0.69 1.50
N ALA A 241 -16.95 1.82 0.80
CA ALA A 241 -18.00 2.24 -0.14
C ALA A 241 -18.16 1.29 -1.34
N GLN A 242 -17.08 0.64 -1.78
CA GLN A 242 -17.09 -0.32 -2.87
C GLN A 242 -17.56 -1.72 -2.44
N ALA A 243 -17.41 -2.07 -1.16
CA ALA A 243 -17.91 -3.32 -0.60
C ALA A 243 -19.44 -3.32 -0.43
N ILE A 244 -20.05 -2.13 -0.39
CA ILE A 244 -21.50 -1.93 -0.29
C ILE A 244 -22.12 -1.92 -1.70
N GLU A 245 -22.96 -2.92 -2.00
CA GLU A 245 -23.58 -3.06 -3.34
C GLU A 245 -24.80 -2.15 -3.56
N LYS A 246 -25.58 -1.90 -2.50
CA LYS A 246 -26.81 -1.10 -2.56
C LYS A 246 -26.74 0.08 -1.59
N ARG A 247 -27.53 0.02 -0.51
CA ARG A 247 -27.55 0.99 0.58
C ARG A 247 -26.99 0.30 1.82
N GLY A 248 -25.97 0.90 2.42
CA GLY A 248 -25.30 0.36 3.60
C GLY A 248 -25.01 1.43 4.65
N ARG A 249 -24.10 1.09 5.56
CA ARG A 249 -23.62 1.92 6.66
C ARG A 249 -22.11 1.83 6.72
N ILE A 250 -21.47 2.97 6.93
CA ILE A 250 -20.06 3.07 7.30
C ILE A 250 -20.00 3.71 8.69
N ILE A 251 -19.22 3.12 9.59
CA ILE A 251 -19.02 3.60 10.97
C ILE A 251 -17.57 4.00 11.10
N LEU A 252 -17.35 5.23 11.56
CA LEU A 252 -16.04 5.76 11.86
C LEU A 252 -15.91 5.85 13.37
N ARG A 253 -14.94 5.15 13.93
CA ARG A 253 -14.64 5.20 15.36
C ARG A 253 -13.23 5.64 15.60
N SER A 254 -12.99 6.30 16.72
CA SER A 254 -11.64 6.56 17.19
C SER A 254 -11.58 6.44 18.71
N GLY A 255 -10.40 6.13 19.21
CA GLY A 255 -10.14 6.06 20.63
C GLY A 255 -8.67 5.87 20.91
N GLN A 256 -8.36 5.70 22.18
CA GLN A 256 -7.00 5.41 22.63
C GLN A 256 -7.01 4.24 23.61
N ASP A 257 -5.99 3.41 23.53
CA ASP A 257 -5.77 2.32 24.48
C ASP A 257 -4.29 1.94 24.51
N ASN A 258 -3.77 1.57 25.69
CA ASN A 258 -2.43 1.01 25.87
C ASN A 258 -1.28 1.80 25.18
N GLY A 259 -1.36 3.13 25.16
CA GLY A 259 -0.34 4.00 24.54
C GLY A 259 -0.45 4.09 23.01
N PHE A 260 -1.56 3.66 22.42
CA PHE A 260 -1.87 3.82 21.00
C PHE A 260 -3.15 4.64 20.82
N VAL A 261 -3.16 5.50 19.81
CA VAL A 261 -4.41 6.02 19.23
C VAL A 261 -4.83 5.09 18.11
N TRP A 262 -6.09 4.70 18.09
CA TRP A 262 -6.66 3.86 17.05
C TRP A 262 -7.83 4.56 16.36
N CYS A 263 -8.01 4.22 15.09
CA CYS A 263 -9.13 4.64 14.25
C CYS A 263 -9.69 3.42 13.52
N GLU A 264 -11.01 3.31 13.45
CA GLU A 264 -11.71 2.23 12.76
C GLU A 264 -12.58 2.76 11.61
N VAL A 265 -12.55 2.02 10.51
CA VAL A 265 -13.51 2.14 9.41
C VAL A 265 -14.23 0.80 9.30
N GLU A 266 -15.50 0.78 9.68
CA GLU A 266 -16.37 -0.40 9.62
C GLU A 266 -17.44 -0.21 8.55
N ASP A 267 -17.58 -1.18 7.65
CA ASP A 267 -18.66 -1.27 6.66
C ASP A 267 -19.54 -2.48 6.91
N ASN A 268 -20.80 -2.42 6.49
CA ASN A 268 -21.73 -3.56 6.47
C ASN A 268 -21.90 -4.15 5.06
N GLY A 269 -20.84 -4.09 4.25
CA GLY A 269 -20.82 -4.61 2.89
C GLY A 269 -20.70 -6.14 2.83
N LYS A 270 -20.20 -6.64 1.71
CA LYS A 270 -20.13 -8.08 1.43
C LYS A 270 -19.17 -8.90 2.31
N GLY A 271 -18.27 -8.24 3.04
CA GLY A 271 -17.24 -8.91 3.85
C GLY A 271 -16.25 -9.75 3.03
N MET A 272 -15.41 -10.52 3.73
CA MET A 272 -14.29 -11.29 3.15
C MET A 272 -14.14 -12.66 3.83
N SER A 273 -13.73 -13.68 3.06
CA SER A 273 -13.36 -14.99 3.62
C SER A 273 -12.05 -14.92 4.41
N ALA A 274 -11.77 -15.94 5.23
CA ALA A 274 -10.52 -16.03 5.98
C ALA A 274 -9.29 -16.07 5.05
N GLU A 275 -9.40 -16.77 3.92
CA GLU A 275 -8.35 -16.85 2.89
C GLU A 275 -8.03 -15.48 2.29
N VAL A 276 -9.06 -14.69 2.00
CA VAL A 276 -8.90 -13.31 1.49
C VAL A 276 -8.22 -12.45 2.56
N GLN A 277 -8.69 -12.51 3.82
CA GLN A 277 -8.14 -11.72 4.94
C GLN A 277 -6.64 -11.94 5.17
N GLN A 278 -6.12 -13.15 4.93
CA GLN A 278 -4.68 -13.43 5.05
C GLN A 278 -3.84 -12.77 3.95
N ARG A 279 -4.45 -12.49 2.80
CA ARG A 279 -3.76 -12.05 1.58
C ARG A 279 -4.05 -10.61 1.20
N ILE A 280 -5.01 -9.93 1.84
CA ILE A 280 -5.43 -8.58 1.44
C ILE A 280 -4.33 -7.51 1.50
N PHE A 281 -3.26 -7.75 2.26
CA PHE A 281 -2.11 -6.85 2.35
C PHE A 281 -0.98 -7.26 1.40
N GLU A 282 -1.10 -8.38 0.68
CA GLU A 282 -0.16 -8.77 -0.37
C GLU A 282 -0.25 -7.75 -1.51
N PRO A 283 0.90 -7.24 -2.01
CA PRO A 283 0.91 -6.40 -3.20
C PRO A 283 0.21 -7.07 -4.38
N PHE A 284 -0.58 -6.29 -5.12
CA PHE A 284 -1.33 -6.71 -6.32
C PHE A 284 -2.47 -7.70 -6.08
N PHE A 285 -2.71 -8.12 -4.83
CA PHE A 285 -3.85 -8.97 -4.53
C PHE A 285 -5.16 -8.17 -4.60
N THR A 286 -6.11 -8.67 -5.39
CA THR A 286 -7.44 -8.06 -5.52
C THR A 286 -8.49 -9.12 -5.82
N THR A 287 -9.65 -9.01 -5.19
CA THR A 287 -10.83 -9.83 -5.51
C THR A 287 -11.74 -9.16 -6.56
N LYS A 288 -11.33 -8.01 -7.10
CA LYS A 288 -12.11 -7.26 -8.10
C LYS A 288 -11.79 -7.78 -9.50
N PRO A 289 -12.72 -7.65 -10.47
CA PRO A 289 -12.45 -8.01 -11.86
C PRO A 289 -11.23 -7.29 -12.43
N VAL A 290 -10.58 -7.91 -13.41
CA VAL A 290 -9.43 -7.37 -14.13
C VAL A 290 -9.73 -5.94 -14.61
N GLY A 291 -8.84 -5.00 -14.28
CA GLY A 291 -8.97 -3.57 -14.64
C GLY A 291 -9.83 -2.71 -13.70
N LYS A 292 -10.40 -3.26 -12.61
CA LYS A 292 -11.19 -2.49 -11.62
C LYS A 292 -10.54 -2.35 -10.25
N GLY A 293 -9.41 -3.01 -10.01
CA GLY A 293 -8.66 -2.90 -8.77
C GLY A 293 -7.18 -3.10 -9.02
N THR A 294 -6.37 -2.14 -8.58
CA THR A 294 -4.91 -2.21 -8.68
C THR A 294 -4.29 -3.19 -7.69
N GLY A 295 -5.01 -3.54 -6.61
CA GLY A 295 -4.50 -4.39 -5.53
C GLY A 295 -3.38 -3.74 -4.71
N LEU A 296 -3.17 -2.42 -4.86
CA LEU A 296 -2.07 -1.70 -4.21
C LEU A 296 -2.50 -0.86 -3.00
N GLY A 297 -3.78 -0.51 -2.89
CA GLY A 297 -4.25 0.41 -1.84
C GLY A 297 -4.03 -0.13 -0.43
N LEU A 298 -4.38 -1.40 -0.16
CA LEU A 298 -4.23 -2.00 1.17
C LEU A 298 -2.78 -2.38 1.50
N SER A 299 -1.99 -2.84 0.52
CA SER A 299 -0.56 -3.11 0.73
C SER A 299 0.21 -1.82 1.02
N LEU A 300 -0.08 -0.73 0.31
CA LEU A 300 0.48 0.59 0.60
C LEU A 300 0.05 1.09 1.98
N SER A 301 -1.22 0.90 2.33
CA SER A 301 -1.73 1.30 3.65
C SER A 301 -1.02 0.56 4.78
N HIS A 302 -0.80 -0.74 4.60
CA HIS A 302 -0.02 -1.54 5.52
C HIS A 302 1.43 -1.02 5.65
N ASP A 303 2.10 -0.74 4.54
CA ASP A 303 3.47 -0.21 4.55
C ASP A 303 3.57 1.17 5.22
N ILE A 304 2.61 2.07 4.96
CA ILE A 304 2.53 3.37 5.63
C ILE A 304 2.39 3.18 7.13
N ILE A 305 1.43 2.38 7.59
CA ILE A 305 1.14 2.24 9.03
C ILE A 305 2.25 1.46 9.74
N VAL A 306 2.63 0.30 9.23
CA VAL A 306 3.52 -0.63 9.92
C VAL A 306 4.99 -0.26 9.71
N LYS A 307 5.42 -0.04 8.46
CA LYS A 307 6.85 0.23 8.17
C LYS A 307 7.24 1.67 8.44
N LYS A 308 6.42 2.65 8.04
CA LYS A 308 6.77 4.09 8.17
C LYS A 308 6.41 4.70 9.52
N HIS A 309 5.38 4.21 10.19
CA HIS A 309 4.89 4.82 11.45
C HIS A 309 4.96 3.88 12.67
N GLY A 310 5.48 2.66 12.53
CA GLY A 310 5.59 1.71 13.65
C GLY A 310 4.25 1.31 14.26
N GLY A 311 3.16 1.50 13.52
CA GLY A 311 1.80 1.22 13.95
C GLY A 311 1.34 -0.21 13.62
N ARG A 312 0.04 -0.42 13.71
CA ARG A 312 -0.63 -1.69 13.38
C ARG A 312 -1.84 -1.43 12.48
N LEU A 313 -2.01 -2.24 11.45
CA LEU A 313 -3.20 -2.24 10.61
C LEU A 313 -3.84 -3.64 10.65
N GLU A 314 -5.00 -3.72 11.28
CA GLU A 314 -5.71 -4.97 11.53
C GLU A 314 -7.05 -4.98 10.79
N VAL A 315 -7.53 -6.18 10.47
CA VAL A 315 -8.82 -6.39 9.82
C VAL A 315 -9.61 -7.45 10.57
N ARG A 316 -10.92 -7.21 10.70
CA ARG A 316 -11.90 -8.22 11.09
C ARG A 316 -13.01 -8.21 10.05
N SER A 317 -13.26 -9.33 9.40
CA SER A 317 -14.31 -9.40 8.37
C SER A 317 -15.04 -10.73 8.43
N THR A 318 -16.33 -10.72 8.09
CA THR A 318 -17.15 -11.93 8.00
C THR A 318 -17.97 -11.86 6.71
N PRO A 319 -17.97 -12.91 5.86
CA PRO A 319 -18.74 -12.93 4.63
C PRO A 319 -20.22 -12.59 4.88
N GLY A 320 -20.73 -11.60 4.16
CA GLY A 320 -22.12 -11.12 4.26
C GLY A 320 -22.43 -10.20 5.45
N ALA A 321 -21.51 -10.00 6.39
CA ALA A 321 -21.71 -9.12 7.54
C ALA A 321 -20.97 -7.77 7.43
N GLY A 322 -19.86 -7.74 6.67
CA GLY A 322 -19.06 -6.54 6.47
C GLY A 322 -17.61 -6.69 6.90
N SER A 323 -16.89 -5.57 6.97
CA SER A 323 -15.48 -5.53 7.34
C SER A 323 -15.19 -4.35 8.27
N CYS A 324 -14.28 -4.55 9.21
CA CYS A 324 -13.78 -3.52 10.12
C CYS A 324 -12.25 -3.48 9.98
N PHE A 325 -11.73 -2.36 9.50
CA PHE A 325 -10.30 -2.08 9.49
C PHE A 325 -9.96 -1.18 10.68
N ARG A 326 -8.94 -1.57 11.45
CA ARG A 326 -8.42 -0.79 12.58
C ARG A 326 -6.98 -0.42 12.31
N LEU A 327 -6.69 0.87 12.20
CA LEU A 327 -5.31 1.37 12.25
C LEU A 327 -5.01 1.86 13.67
N SER A 328 -3.80 1.59 14.14
CA SER A 328 -3.32 2.03 15.46
C SER A 328 -1.93 2.63 15.30
N LEU A 329 -1.72 3.83 15.85
CA LEU A 329 -0.44 4.53 15.85
C LEU A 329 0.02 4.75 17.31
N PRO A 330 1.32 4.58 17.59
CA PRO A 330 1.83 4.82 18.93
C PRO A 330 1.71 6.30 19.29
N VAL A 331 1.30 6.58 20.52
CA VAL A 331 1.42 7.92 21.10
C VAL A 331 2.85 7.99 21.59
N ASP A 332 3.67 8.87 20.99
CA ASP A 332 5.00 9.13 21.52
C ASP A 332 4.84 9.53 23.00
N ALA A 333 5.30 8.67 23.90
CA ALA A 333 5.49 9.06 25.29
C ALA A 333 6.60 10.10 25.26
N GLY A 334 6.22 11.38 25.25
CA GLY A 334 7.14 12.49 25.24
C GLY A 334 8.30 12.20 26.19
N SER A 335 9.50 12.09 25.62
CA SER A 335 10.75 12.06 26.37
C SER A 335 11.18 13.48 26.69
#